data_AF-A0A935MJV0-F1
#
_entry.id   AF-A0A935MJV0-F1
#
_cell.length_a   1.000
_cell.length_b   1.000
_cell.length_c   1.000
_cell.angle_alpha   90.00
_cell.angle_beta   90.00
_cell.angle_gamma   90.00
#
_symmetry.space_group_name_H-M   'P 1'
#
loop_
_entity.id
_entity.type
_entity.pdbx_description
1 polymer ?
#
loop_
_entity_poly.entity_id
_entity_poly.type
_entity_poly.pdbx_seq_one_letter_code
_entity_poly.pdbx_strand_id
1 'polypeptide(L)'
;MKKILGLDIGTNSIGAALINIPKEFSDYGKEGNIAWIGSRIIPTDGDYLQKFESGAQAETKAAFRRSKRGARRLKHRYKLRRTRLIKVFKALGWLDENFPLDDSKQFNKNINENGYSLKISDYLPFSGETISEFEKELGIDGKKSKKGKSIVPEDWIIYYLRKKALTTKITIHELVRVIYMLNQRRGFKSSRKDLKTTNVLPYNEFIEKNNKKEWGEEGIETQFVVITKIKSVTFKEEKKDKKGYVVSNTYAIEAEDQRMKTWEESRKEKPKWADDKDDNNKEIEKKEFTFLVTHKVDKDGKLTQLKPQLPTNDDWALCTTALSEKMQEGNQHPGEYFYNQIKEAYKANRNFKARQYPVYRWRYKNELDAIWEKQCELNKELNKFNAANATLTKLAEVLYPTQAKNNMPKLSEFQKHDLLHIISDDIIYYQRELKSQKIPLVNVAMRREKVLMANIMD
;
A
#
# COMPACT_ATOMS: atom_id res chain seq x y z
N MET A 1 36.46 53.86 -18.54
CA MET A 1 35.21 53.10 -18.72
C MET A 1 34.99 52.14 -17.56
N LYS A 2 33.77 52.07 -17.03
CA LYS A 2 33.33 51.08 -16.05
C LYS A 2 32.67 49.92 -16.81
N LYS A 3 33.01 48.68 -16.47
CA LYS A 3 32.42 47.49 -17.10
C LYS A 3 31.23 47.00 -16.29
N ILE A 4 30.10 46.78 -16.93
CA ILE A 4 28.88 46.22 -16.33
C ILE A 4 28.54 44.92 -17.06
N LEU A 5 28.33 43.85 -16.31
CA LEU A 5 27.79 42.60 -16.83
C LEU A 5 26.29 42.54 -16.49
N GLY A 6 25.44 42.64 -17.51
CA GLY A 6 24.01 42.34 -17.39
C GLY A 6 23.79 40.85 -17.60
N LEU A 7 23.02 40.22 -16.71
CA LEU A 7 22.61 38.81 -16.81
C LEU A 7 21.09 38.73 -16.80
N ASP A 8 20.52 38.07 -17.81
CA ASP A 8 19.13 37.66 -17.87
C ASP A 8 19.08 36.13 -17.69
N ILE A 9 18.54 35.67 -16.57
CA ILE A 9 18.57 34.25 -16.17
C ILE A 9 17.15 33.69 -16.31
N GLY A 10 16.91 33.01 -17.42
CA GLY A 10 15.69 32.26 -17.69
C GLY A 10 15.74 30.83 -17.13
N THR A 11 14.65 30.09 -17.31
CA THR A 11 14.53 28.69 -16.88
C THR A 11 15.40 27.73 -17.72
N ASN A 12 15.70 28.10 -18.97
CA ASN A 12 16.44 27.29 -19.94
C ASN A 12 17.52 28.09 -20.71
N SER A 13 17.76 29.34 -20.35
CA SER A 13 18.72 30.20 -21.02
C SER A 13 19.34 31.21 -20.05
N ILE A 14 20.56 31.64 -20.36
CA ILE A 14 21.23 32.75 -19.69
C ILE A 14 21.68 33.72 -20.77
N GLY A 15 20.98 34.84 -20.90
CA GLY A 15 21.41 35.98 -21.69
C GLY A 15 22.46 36.78 -20.92
N ALA A 16 23.52 37.22 -21.58
CA ALA A 16 24.57 37.99 -20.95
C ALA A 16 25.12 39.06 -21.89
N ALA A 17 25.33 40.27 -21.36
CA ALA A 17 25.91 41.39 -22.08
C ALA A 17 26.93 42.11 -21.21
N LEU A 18 28.13 42.34 -21.76
CA LEU A 18 29.18 43.14 -21.13
C LEU A 18 29.21 44.52 -21.79
N ILE A 19 28.90 45.54 -21.01
CA ILE A 19 28.79 46.92 -21.48
C ILE A 19 29.88 47.74 -20.82
N ASN A 20 30.64 48.48 -21.62
CA ASN A 20 31.54 49.50 -21.14
C ASN A 20 30.77 50.83 -21.10
N ILE A 21 30.54 51.37 -19.91
CA ILE A 21 29.92 52.68 -19.73
C ILE A 21 30.97 53.74 -19.36
N PRO A 22 30.72 55.03 -19.66
CA PRO A 22 31.54 56.13 -19.18
C PRO A 22 31.62 56.17 -17.64
N LYS A 23 32.68 56.76 -17.10
CA LYS A 23 32.86 56.88 -15.64
C LYS A 23 32.04 58.03 -15.05
N GLU A 24 31.74 59.06 -15.84
CA GLU A 24 31.03 60.27 -15.42
C GLU A 24 29.76 60.49 -16.25
N PHE A 25 28.77 61.16 -15.66
CA PHE A 25 27.45 61.36 -16.28
C PHE A 25 27.48 62.35 -17.47
N SER A 26 28.45 63.27 -17.50
CA SER A 26 28.68 64.23 -18.60
C SER A 26 29.00 63.58 -19.95
N ASP A 27 29.50 62.35 -19.92
CA ASP A 27 29.93 61.59 -21.11
C ASP A 27 28.89 60.54 -21.55
N TYR A 28 27.75 60.47 -20.86
CA TYR A 28 26.68 59.54 -21.18
C TYR A 28 26.11 59.82 -22.57
N GLY A 29 26.14 58.83 -23.47
CA GLY A 29 25.70 58.95 -24.86
C GLY A 29 26.75 59.46 -25.85
N LYS A 30 27.95 59.87 -25.37
CA LYS A 30 29.09 60.25 -26.24
C LYS A 30 30.09 59.12 -26.41
N GLU A 31 30.31 58.34 -25.35
CA GLU A 31 31.20 57.17 -25.36
C GLU A 31 30.54 55.97 -24.66
N GLY A 32 30.96 54.76 -25.05
CA GLY A 32 30.46 53.50 -24.53
C GLY A 32 30.29 52.47 -25.64
N ASN A 33 30.50 51.20 -25.33
CA ASN A 33 30.31 50.13 -26.30
C ASN A 33 29.86 48.83 -25.64
N ILE A 34 29.18 48.00 -26.45
CA ILE A 34 28.91 46.62 -26.11
C ILE A 34 30.22 45.86 -26.38
N ALA A 35 30.89 45.46 -25.29
CA ALA A 35 32.14 44.71 -25.39
C ALA A 35 31.90 43.24 -25.76
N TRP A 36 30.77 42.68 -25.33
CA TRP A 36 30.38 41.32 -25.61
C TRP A 36 28.88 41.11 -25.39
N ILE A 37 28.27 40.25 -26.20
CA ILE A 37 26.91 39.75 -25.98
C ILE A 37 26.90 38.26 -26.29
N GLY A 38 26.12 37.50 -25.53
CA GLY A 38 25.94 36.08 -25.75
C GLY A 38 24.69 35.55 -25.08
N SER A 39 24.23 34.41 -25.58
CA SER A 39 23.17 33.62 -24.93
C SER A 39 23.66 32.20 -24.74
N ARG A 40 23.54 31.69 -23.52
CA ARG A 40 23.83 30.31 -23.18
C ARG A 40 22.51 29.56 -23.03
N ILE A 41 22.22 28.70 -23.99
CA ILE A 41 21.08 27.77 -23.89
C ILE A 41 21.47 26.59 -23.00
N ILE A 42 20.63 26.28 -22.02
CA ILE A 42 20.78 25.12 -21.15
C ILE A 42 19.97 23.97 -21.78
N PRO A 43 20.65 22.93 -22.31
CA PRO A 43 19.97 21.84 -23.00
C PRO A 43 18.99 21.15 -22.06
N THR A 44 17.72 21.34 -22.32
CA THR A 44 16.59 20.81 -21.54
C THR A 44 15.72 20.00 -22.49
N ASP A 45 15.06 18.98 -21.97
CA ASP A 45 14.21 18.10 -22.75
C ASP A 45 13.01 18.87 -23.31
N GLY A 46 12.74 18.75 -24.62
CA GLY A 46 11.67 19.51 -25.29
C GLY A 46 10.29 19.20 -24.72
N ASP A 47 10.04 17.92 -24.41
CA ASP A 47 8.81 17.45 -23.78
C ASP A 47 8.63 17.99 -22.35
N TYR A 48 9.73 18.23 -21.64
CA TYR A 48 9.69 18.81 -20.29
C TYR A 48 9.33 20.30 -20.36
N LEU A 49 9.90 21.04 -21.31
CA LEU A 49 9.62 22.45 -21.53
C LEU A 49 8.15 22.67 -21.94
N GLN A 50 7.65 21.89 -22.89
CA GLN A 50 6.26 22.01 -23.35
C GLN A 50 5.25 21.74 -22.23
N LYS A 51 5.51 20.72 -21.39
CA LYS A 51 4.65 20.41 -20.22
C LYS A 51 4.75 21.49 -19.14
N PHE A 52 5.93 22.07 -18.94
CA PHE A 52 6.13 23.16 -18.00
C PHE A 52 5.40 24.44 -18.45
N GLU A 53 5.52 24.80 -19.73
CA GLU A 53 4.85 25.95 -20.34
C GLU A 53 3.32 25.80 -20.35
N SER A 54 2.81 24.57 -20.56
CA SER A 54 1.38 24.29 -20.48
C SER A 54 0.83 24.25 -19.04
N GLY A 55 1.65 24.51 -18.01
CA GLY A 55 1.29 24.42 -16.60
C GLY A 55 1.02 22.98 -16.11
N ALA A 56 1.38 21.97 -16.90
CA ALA A 56 1.23 20.57 -16.51
C ALA A 56 2.36 20.16 -15.55
N GLN A 57 2.07 19.22 -14.64
CA GLN A 57 3.11 18.67 -13.75
C GLN A 57 4.18 17.93 -14.56
N ALA A 58 5.33 18.57 -14.77
CA ALA A 58 6.48 17.96 -15.42
C ALA A 58 7.36 17.25 -14.37
N GLU A 59 7.54 15.93 -14.51
CA GLU A 59 8.45 15.18 -13.65
C GLU A 59 9.91 15.50 -14.00
N THR A 60 10.68 16.01 -13.03
CA THR A 60 12.12 16.26 -13.23
C THR A 60 12.91 14.95 -13.35
N LYS A 61 14.02 14.95 -14.11
CA LYS A 61 14.96 13.80 -14.17
C LYS A 61 15.42 13.34 -12.78
N ALA A 62 15.58 14.28 -11.84
CA ALA A 62 15.95 13.99 -10.46
C ALA A 62 14.81 13.28 -9.68
N ALA A 63 13.55 13.69 -9.89
CA ALA A 63 12.37 13.03 -9.33
C ALA A 63 12.23 11.60 -9.86
N PHE A 64 12.34 11.40 -11.18
CA PHE A 64 12.31 10.07 -11.80
C PHE A 64 13.42 9.16 -11.24
N ARG A 65 14.67 9.65 -11.19
CA ARG A 65 15.81 8.91 -10.61
C ARG A 65 15.56 8.57 -9.13
N ARG A 66 14.96 9.48 -8.37
CA ARG A 66 14.59 9.27 -6.96
C ARG A 66 13.54 8.17 -6.83
N SER A 67 12.50 8.18 -7.66
CA SER A 67 11.46 7.15 -7.72
C SER A 67 12.05 5.76 -7.98
N LYS A 68 12.85 5.61 -9.06
CA LYS A 68 13.52 4.34 -9.39
C LYS A 68 14.48 3.87 -8.29
N ARG A 69 15.22 4.79 -7.67
CA ARG A 69 16.08 4.47 -6.51
C ARG A 69 15.27 3.99 -5.31
N GLY A 70 14.10 4.58 -5.06
CA GLY A 70 13.15 4.14 -4.04
C GLY A 70 12.70 2.70 -4.28
N ALA A 71 12.23 2.40 -5.48
CA ALA A 71 11.80 1.06 -5.87
C ALA A 71 12.90 -0.01 -5.68
N ARG A 72 14.15 0.29 -6.10
CA ARG A 72 15.29 -0.62 -5.88
C ARG A 72 15.55 -0.88 -4.40
N ARG A 73 15.50 0.14 -3.55
CA ARG A 73 15.66 0.01 -2.10
C ARG A 73 14.54 -0.83 -1.48
N LEU A 74 13.30 -0.65 -1.92
CA LEU A 74 12.16 -1.44 -1.46
C LEU A 74 12.33 -2.92 -1.83
N LYS A 75 12.71 -3.21 -3.09
CA LYS A 75 13.01 -4.58 -3.55
C LYS A 75 14.14 -5.22 -2.74
N HIS A 76 15.25 -4.52 -2.53
CA HIS A 76 16.36 -5.01 -1.71
C HIS A 76 15.93 -5.32 -0.27
N ARG A 77 15.16 -4.44 0.36
CA ARG A 77 14.63 -4.66 1.73
C ARG A 77 13.68 -5.84 1.78
N TYR A 78 12.83 -6.02 0.78
CA TYR A 78 11.95 -7.17 0.66
C TYR A 78 12.76 -8.48 0.62
N LYS A 79 13.75 -8.56 -0.28
CA LYS A 79 14.65 -9.71 -0.38
C LYS A 79 15.39 -10.01 0.93
N LEU A 80 15.91 -8.97 1.59
CA LEU A 80 16.62 -9.13 2.86
C LEU A 80 15.71 -9.71 3.95
N ARG A 81 14.49 -9.18 4.12
CA ARG A 81 13.52 -9.70 5.09
C ARG A 81 13.14 -11.15 4.79
N ARG A 82 12.87 -11.48 3.53
CA ARG A 82 12.54 -12.84 3.10
C ARG A 82 13.69 -13.81 3.36
N THR A 83 14.91 -13.41 3.04
CA THR A 83 16.13 -14.20 3.29
C THR A 83 16.32 -14.46 4.79
N ARG A 84 16.14 -13.43 5.63
CA ARG A 84 16.22 -13.58 7.09
C ARG A 84 15.17 -14.56 7.61
N LEU A 85 13.93 -14.45 7.13
CA LEU A 85 12.86 -15.36 7.53
C LEU A 85 13.17 -16.82 7.16
N ILE A 86 13.64 -17.06 5.93
CA ILE A 86 14.02 -18.41 5.48
C ILE A 86 15.17 -18.96 6.34
N LYS A 87 16.18 -18.14 6.66
CA LYS A 87 17.28 -18.52 7.55
C LYS A 87 16.81 -18.93 8.94
N VAL A 88 15.83 -18.21 9.51
CA VAL A 88 15.21 -18.59 10.79
C VAL A 88 14.57 -19.96 10.68
N PHE A 89 13.72 -20.19 9.67
CA PHE A 89 13.04 -21.47 9.52
C PHE A 89 14.00 -22.65 9.26
N LYS A 90 15.08 -22.45 8.52
CA LYS A 90 16.14 -23.47 8.37
C LYS A 90 16.83 -23.77 9.69
N ALA A 91 17.21 -22.73 10.45
CA ALA A 91 17.87 -22.90 11.75
C ALA A 91 17.01 -23.63 12.79
N LEU A 92 15.68 -23.50 12.67
CA LEU A 92 14.67 -24.21 13.47
C LEU A 92 14.36 -25.64 12.97
N GLY A 93 14.84 -26.02 11.78
CA GLY A 93 14.48 -27.29 11.14
C GLY A 93 13.07 -27.32 10.55
N TRP A 94 12.42 -26.17 10.38
CA TRP A 94 11.06 -26.08 9.83
C TRP A 94 11.03 -25.99 8.30
N LEU A 95 12.18 -25.70 7.68
CA LEU A 95 12.38 -25.72 6.23
C LEU A 95 13.58 -26.57 5.88
N ASP A 96 13.48 -27.25 4.73
CA ASP A 96 14.59 -28.00 4.13
C ASP A 96 15.77 -27.06 3.79
N GLU A 97 16.99 -27.56 3.96
CA GLU A 97 18.22 -26.84 3.61
C GLU A 97 18.30 -26.49 2.11
N ASN A 98 17.63 -27.26 1.26
CA ASN A 98 17.51 -27.01 -0.17
C ASN A 98 16.49 -25.91 -0.51
N PHE A 99 15.73 -25.39 0.46
CA PHE A 99 14.81 -24.29 0.19
C PHE A 99 15.59 -23.08 -0.35
N PRO A 100 15.25 -22.55 -1.54
CA PRO A 100 16.09 -21.58 -2.21
C PRO A 100 16.08 -20.24 -1.48
N LEU A 101 17.29 -19.72 -1.25
CA LEU A 101 17.47 -18.33 -0.87
C LEU A 101 17.31 -17.43 -2.11
N ASP A 102 17.11 -16.13 -1.89
CA ASP A 102 16.88 -15.14 -2.95
C ASP A 102 18.20 -14.83 -3.72
N ASP A 103 18.85 -15.85 -4.28
CA ASP A 103 20.07 -15.74 -5.07
C ASP A 103 19.73 -15.38 -6.53
N SER A 104 20.08 -14.15 -6.90
CA SER A 104 19.89 -13.63 -8.25
C SER A 104 20.59 -14.44 -9.34
N LYS A 105 21.73 -15.09 -9.07
CA LYS A 105 22.48 -15.82 -10.09
C LYS A 105 21.79 -17.13 -10.45
N GLN A 106 21.44 -17.92 -9.44
CA GLN A 106 20.72 -19.18 -9.62
C GLN A 106 19.30 -18.94 -10.16
N PHE A 107 18.67 -17.84 -9.74
CA PHE A 107 17.36 -17.43 -10.26
C PHE A 107 17.40 -17.04 -11.74
N ASN A 108 18.39 -16.25 -12.16
CA ASN A 108 18.57 -15.88 -13.56
C ASN A 108 18.95 -17.09 -14.42
N LYS A 109 19.78 -18.00 -13.90
CA LYS A 109 20.12 -19.26 -14.57
C LYS A 109 18.86 -20.12 -14.80
N ASN A 110 18.05 -20.32 -13.77
CA ASN A 110 16.78 -21.05 -13.88
C ASN A 110 15.78 -20.39 -14.84
N ILE A 111 15.67 -19.06 -14.86
CA ILE A 111 14.82 -18.35 -15.84
C ILE A 111 15.26 -18.64 -17.28
N ASN A 112 16.57 -18.59 -17.52
CA ASN A 112 17.12 -18.78 -18.85
C ASN A 112 17.02 -20.24 -19.33
N GLU A 113 17.15 -21.21 -18.40
CA GLU A 113 17.17 -22.63 -18.72
C GLU A 113 15.77 -23.28 -18.70
N ASN A 114 14.90 -22.91 -17.75
CA ASN A 114 13.64 -23.60 -17.46
C ASN A 114 12.40 -22.68 -17.50
N GLY A 115 12.57 -21.40 -17.84
CA GLY A 115 11.53 -20.39 -17.64
C GLY A 115 11.28 -20.06 -16.17
N TYR A 116 10.30 -19.20 -15.90
CA TYR A 116 10.06 -18.68 -14.55
C TYR A 116 9.26 -19.69 -13.70
N SER A 117 9.91 -20.47 -12.82
CA SER A 117 9.16 -21.27 -11.82
C SER A 117 9.88 -21.42 -10.48
N LEU A 118 9.66 -20.47 -9.57
CA LEU A 118 9.69 -20.78 -8.15
C LEU A 118 8.25 -20.88 -7.65
N LYS A 119 7.69 -22.10 -7.65
CA LYS A 119 6.41 -22.34 -7.01
C LYS A 119 6.67 -22.75 -5.57
N ILE A 120 6.10 -21.98 -4.64
CA ILE A 120 6.27 -22.30 -3.22
C ILE A 120 5.71 -23.68 -2.87
N SER A 121 4.66 -24.13 -3.56
CA SER A 121 4.05 -25.44 -3.37
C SER A 121 5.00 -26.60 -3.69
N ASP A 122 6.05 -26.39 -4.48
CA ASP A 122 7.04 -27.44 -4.76
C ASP A 122 7.92 -27.72 -3.52
N TYR A 123 8.05 -26.74 -2.61
CA TYR A 123 8.87 -26.86 -1.38
C TYR A 123 8.02 -26.94 -0.12
N LEU A 124 6.83 -26.33 -0.14
CA LEU A 124 5.92 -26.21 0.99
C LEU A 124 4.51 -26.67 0.60
N PRO A 125 4.27 -27.90 0.11
CA PRO A 125 2.92 -28.33 -0.29
C PRO A 125 1.90 -28.23 0.86
N PHE A 126 0.63 -28.02 0.53
CA PHE A 126 -0.45 -28.13 1.52
C PHE A 126 -0.70 -29.59 1.87
N SER A 127 -1.10 -29.87 3.11
CA SER A 127 -1.51 -31.21 3.51
C SER A 127 -2.75 -31.66 2.74
N GLY A 128 -2.85 -32.96 2.46
CA GLY A 128 -4.03 -33.52 1.79
C GLY A 128 -5.32 -33.25 2.58
N GLU A 129 -5.25 -33.34 3.91
CA GLU A 129 -6.35 -33.03 4.83
C GLU A 129 -6.84 -31.59 4.68
N THR A 130 -5.94 -30.60 4.69
CA THR A 130 -6.31 -29.18 4.51
C THR A 130 -6.93 -28.92 3.14
N ILE A 131 -6.46 -29.61 2.08
CA ILE A 131 -7.06 -29.50 0.74
C ILE A 131 -8.48 -30.07 0.77
N SER A 132 -8.69 -31.26 1.34
CA SER A 132 -10.00 -31.90 1.42
C SER A 132 -11.00 -31.09 2.26
N GLU A 133 -10.59 -30.54 3.40
CA GLU A 133 -11.46 -29.69 4.22
C GLU A 133 -11.86 -28.40 3.50
N PHE A 134 -10.91 -27.79 2.79
CA PHE A 134 -11.17 -26.61 1.95
C PHE A 134 -12.15 -26.92 0.81
N GLU A 135 -11.96 -28.04 0.11
CA GLU A 135 -12.85 -28.47 -0.98
C GLU A 135 -14.27 -28.77 -0.46
N LYS A 136 -14.37 -29.37 0.73
CA LYS A 136 -15.65 -29.62 1.41
C LYS A 136 -16.35 -28.31 1.76
N GLU A 137 -15.63 -27.31 2.30
CA GLU A 137 -16.24 -26.03 2.67
C GLU A 137 -16.71 -25.20 1.45
N LEU A 138 -16.05 -25.39 0.30
CA LEU A 138 -16.45 -24.78 -0.97
C LEU A 138 -17.54 -25.57 -1.74
N GLY A 139 -17.91 -26.77 -1.30
CA GLY A 139 -18.87 -27.63 -2.01
C GLY A 139 -18.35 -28.15 -3.35
N ILE A 140 -17.04 -28.32 -3.47
CA ILE A 140 -16.35 -28.84 -4.66
C ILE A 140 -15.75 -30.23 -4.44
N ASP A 141 -16.12 -30.90 -3.36
CA ASP A 141 -15.65 -32.25 -3.03
C ASP A 141 -15.84 -33.20 -4.23
N GLY A 142 -14.79 -33.96 -4.55
CA GLY A 142 -14.74 -34.86 -5.70
C GLY A 142 -14.68 -34.20 -7.08
N LYS A 143 -14.81 -32.88 -7.21
CA LYS A 143 -14.74 -32.18 -8.51
C LYS A 143 -13.30 -31.83 -8.85
N LYS A 144 -12.70 -32.59 -9.77
CA LYS A 144 -11.33 -32.36 -10.27
C LYS A 144 -11.33 -31.80 -11.69
N SER A 145 -10.32 -30.99 -11.99
CA SER A 145 -9.99 -30.60 -13.36
C SER A 145 -9.66 -31.83 -14.21
N LYS A 146 -9.70 -31.70 -15.54
CA LYS A 146 -9.28 -32.76 -16.49
C LYS A 146 -7.87 -33.33 -16.22
N LYS A 147 -7.03 -32.59 -15.49
CA LYS A 147 -5.67 -33.00 -15.06
C LYS A 147 -5.59 -33.53 -13.62
N GLY A 148 -6.71 -33.84 -12.98
CA GLY A 148 -6.76 -34.39 -11.61
C GLY A 148 -6.44 -33.39 -10.48
N LYS A 149 -6.28 -32.10 -10.78
CA LYS A 149 -6.05 -31.03 -9.79
C LYS A 149 -7.36 -30.41 -9.30
N SER A 150 -7.31 -29.74 -8.16
CA SER A 150 -8.44 -28.92 -7.68
C SER A 150 -8.87 -27.92 -8.76
N ILE A 151 -10.17 -27.67 -8.86
CA ILE A 151 -10.74 -26.74 -9.84
C ILE A 151 -10.40 -25.29 -9.50
N VAL A 152 -10.14 -25.01 -8.22
CA VAL A 152 -9.84 -23.68 -7.72
C VAL A 152 -8.33 -23.46 -7.52
N PRO A 153 -7.84 -22.21 -7.59
CA PRO A 153 -6.43 -21.92 -7.42
C PRO A 153 -5.90 -22.28 -6.02
N GLU A 154 -4.69 -22.83 -5.95
CA GLU A 154 -3.96 -23.08 -4.68
C GLU A 154 -3.78 -21.81 -3.83
N ASP A 155 -3.76 -20.65 -4.48
CA ASP A 155 -3.69 -19.33 -3.85
C ASP A 155 -4.89 -19.03 -2.94
N TRP A 156 -6.00 -19.75 -3.04
CA TRP A 156 -7.17 -19.57 -2.17
C TRP A 156 -7.03 -20.35 -0.86
N ILE A 157 -6.36 -21.50 -0.90
CA ILE A 157 -6.13 -22.37 0.25
C ILE A 157 -5.35 -21.64 1.34
N ILE A 158 -4.46 -20.70 1.00
CA ILE A 158 -3.72 -19.92 2.00
C ILE A 158 -4.62 -19.03 2.86
N TYR A 159 -5.75 -18.54 2.31
CA TYR A 159 -6.71 -17.74 3.06
C TYR A 159 -7.57 -18.63 3.97
N TYR A 160 -7.98 -19.78 3.46
CA TYR A 160 -8.60 -20.83 4.28
C TYR A 160 -7.71 -21.24 5.45
N LEU A 161 -6.43 -21.54 5.18
CA LEU A 161 -5.48 -21.97 6.19
C LEU A 161 -5.28 -20.91 7.27
N ARG A 162 -5.28 -19.62 6.92
CA ARG A 162 -5.22 -18.51 7.88
C ARG A 162 -6.45 -18.44 8.78
N LYS A 163 -7.64 -18.65 8.22
CA LYS A 163 -8.88 -18.79 9.00
C LYS A 163 -8.83 -20.01 9.92
N LYS A 164 -8.43 -21.17 9.37
CA LYS A 164 -8.31 -22.46 10.09
C LYS A 164 -7.37 -22.36 11.29
N ALA A 165 -6.23 -21.67 11.12
CA ALA A 165 -5.21 -21.50 12.15
C ALA A 165 -5.63 -20.64 13.35
N LEU A 166 -6.77 -19.93 13.27
CA LEU A 166 -7.31 -19.17 14.40
C LEU A 166 -8.10 -20.05 15.37
N THR A 167 -8.46 -21.28 14.99
CA THR A 167 -9.36 -22.14 15.78
C THR A 167 -8.87 -23.57 15.94
N THR A 168 -8.19 -24.10 14.93
CA THR A 168 -7.77 -25.51 14.88
C THR A 168 -6.26 -25.64 14.76
N LYS A 169 -5.74 -26.78 15.21
CA LYS A 169 -4.30 -27.07 15.14
C LYS A 169 -3.89 -27.25 13.68
N ILE A 170 -2.84 -26.54 13.27
CA ILE A 170 -2.20 -26.74 11.97
C ILE A 170 -0.78 -27.28 12.15
N THR A 171 -0.23 -27.84 11.07
CA THR A 171 1.17 -28.32 11.09
C THR A 171 2.15 -27.15 11.15
N ILE A 172 3.37 -27.39 11.64
CA ILE A 172 4.45 -26.39 11.62
C ILE A 172 4.75 -25.93 10.18
N HIS A 173 4.68 -26.85 9.23
CA HIS A 173 4.92 -26.58 7.82
C HIS A 173 3.84 -25.66 7.19
N GLU A 174 2.58 -25.86 7.56
CA GLU A 174 1.47 -24.95 7.22
C GLU A 174 1.62 -23.58 7.89
N LEU A 175 2.06 -23.54 9.15
CA LEU A 175 2.33 -22.29 9.86
C LEU A 175 3.46 -21.50 9.18
N VAL A 176 4.54 -22.18 8.77
CA VAL A 176 5.61 -21.58 7.94
C VAL A 176 5.03 -20.98 6.67
N ARG A 177 4.10 -21.67 5.99
CA ARG A 177 3.48 -21.17 4.76
C ARG A 177 2.63 -19.91 5.02
N VAL A 178 1.89 -19.85 6.13
CA VAL A 178 1.14 -18.66 6.56
C VAL A 178 2.10 -17.48 6.81
N ILE A 179 3.12 -17.67 7.64
CA ILE A 179 4.07 -16.62 8.02
C ILE A 179 4.85 -16.12 6.79
N TYR A 180 5.24 -17.04 5.92
CA TYR A 180 5.90 -16.69 4.67
C TYR A 180 5.00 -15.82 3.78
N MET A 181 3.70 -16.11 3.69
CA MET A 181 2.76 -15.27 2.95
C MET A 181 2.66 -13.86 3.58
N LEU A 182 2.60 -13.76 4.91
CA LEU A 182 2.59 -12.47 5.61
C LEU A 182 3.89 -11.68 5.41
N ASN A 183 5.03 -12.35 5.24
CA ASN A 183 6.28 -11.70 4.82
C ASN A 183 6.18 -11.09 3.42
N GLN A 184 5.52 -11.79 2.49
CA GLN A 184 5.20 -11.26 1.16
C GLN A 184 4.22 -10.10 1.22
N ARG A 185 3.22 -10.18 2.11
CA ARG A 185 2.12 -9.22 2.24
C ARG A 185 1.98 -8.68 3.65
N ARG A 186 2.97 -7.90 4.06
CA ARG A 186 3.03 -7.33 5.42
C ARG A 186 2.18 -6.08 5.66
N GLY A 187 1.28 -5.76 4.73
CA GLY A 187 0.42 -4.57 4.78
C GLY A 187 1.10 -3.20 4.72
N PHE A 188 0.25 -2.19 4.68
CA PHE A 188 0.61 -0.78 4.64
C PHE A 188 0.67 -0.17 6.05
N LYS A 189 1.74 0.58 6.35
CA LYS A 189 1.80 1.37 7.59
C LYS A 189 1.47 2.82 7.23
N SER A 190 0.30 3.26 7.67
CA SER A 190 -0.13 4.65 7.50
C SER A 190 0.90 5.60 8.10
N SER A 191 1.25 6.64 7.33
CA SER A 191 2.07 7.76 7.79
C SER A 191 1.21 9.00 8.01
N ARG A 192 -0.13 8.88 7.96
CA ARG A 192 -1.11 9.97 7.77
C ARG A 192 -0.85 11.19 8.68
N LYS A 193 0.01 12.06 8.14
CA LYS A 193 0.05 13.52 8.26
C LYS A 193 -0.07 14.17 6.87
N ASP A 194 -0.41 13.37 5.84
CA ASP A 194 -0.28 13.73 4.41
C ASP A 194 -1.62 14.00 3.70
N LEU A 195 -2.70 14.33 4.42
CA LEU A 195 -3.80 15.09 3.79
C LEU A 195 -3.25 16.51 3.57
N LYS A 196 -2.68 16.74 2.38
CA LYS A 196 -1.97 17.98 2.03
C LYS A 196 -2.88 19.14 1.66
N THR A 197 -4.19 18.94 1.67
CA THR A 197 -5.18 20.00 1.53
C THR A 197 -5.58 20.45 2.92
N THR A 198 -5.30 21.71 3.26
CA THR A 198 -5.48 22.33 4.57
C THR A 198 -6.92 22.18 5.14
N ASN A 199 -7.90 21.88 4.27
CA ASN A 199 -9.34 21.87 4.60
C ASN A 199 -10.02 20.49 4.55
N VAL A 200 -9.30 19.40 4.21
CA VAL A 200 -9.89 18.04 4.19
C VAL A 200 -9.52 17.26 5.44
N LEU A 201 -10.50 17.06 6.32
CA LEU A 201 -10.33 16.41 7.62
C LEU A 201 -10.64 14.90 7.55
N PRO A 202 -10.01 14.09 8.42
CA PRO A 202 -10.49 12.73 8.70
C PRO A 202 -11.96 12.75 9.15
N TYR A 203 -12.73 11.71 8.80
CA TYR A 203 -14.18 11.65 9.07
C TYR A 203 -14.53 11.93 10.54
N ASN A 204 -13.82 11.31 11.49
CA ASN A 204 -14.10 11.51 12.92
C ASN A 204 -13.82 12.96 13.37
N GLU A 205 -12.70 13.54 12.94
CA GLU A 205 -12.38 14.94 13.23
C GLU A 205 -13.38 15.91 12.60
N PHE A 206 -13.87 15.59 11.40
CA PHE A 206 -14.92 16.35 10.73
C PHE A 206 -16.23 16.31 11.52
N ILE A 207 -16.66 15.13 12.00
CA ILE A 207 -17.86 14.99 12.83
C ILE A 207 -17.70 15.77 14.14
N GLU A 208 -16.54 15.68 14.80
CA GLU A 208 -16.27 16.41 16.03
C GLU A 208 -16.33 17.93 15.84
N LYS A 209 -15.66 18.47 14.81
CA LYS A 209 -15.70 19.91 14.49
C LYS A 209 -17.09 20.36 14.07
N ASN A 210 -17.80 19.55 13.29
CA ASN A 210 -19.15 19.86 12.86
C ASN A 210 -20.11 19.94 14.06
N ASN A 211 -20.01 18.99 15.00
CA ASN A 211 -20.79 19.00 16.24
C ASN A 211 -20.48 20.23 17.12
N LYS A 212 -19.21 20.68 17.14
CA LYS A 212 -18.76 21.89 17.84
C LYS A 212 -19.05 23.20 17.08
N LYS A 213 -19.56 23.13 15.85
CA LYS A 213 -19.78 24.27 14.94
C LYS A 213 -18.49 25.07 14.62
N GLU A 214 -17.35 24.37 14.58
CA GLU A 214 -16.03 24.94 14.29
C GLU A 214 -15.70 24.82 12.79
N TRP A 215 -16.33 25.63 11.94
CA TRP A 215 -16.23 25.47 10.49
C TRP A 215 -15.17 26.36 9.82
N GLY A 216 -14.79 27.49 10.42
CA GLY A 216 -13.88 28.46 9.80
C GLY A 216 -14.52 29.21 8.60
N GLU A 217 -13.78 30.16 8.02
CA GLU A 217 -14.30 31.03 6.95
C GLU A 217 -14.53 30.31 5.61
N GLU A 218 -13.73 29.28 5.32
CA GLU A 218 -13.82 28.47 4.09
C GLU A 218 -14.68 27.20 4.25
N GLY A 219 -15.21 26.95 5.45
CA GLY A 219 -15.90 25.70 5.79
C GLY A 219 -14.94 24.53 6.00
N ILE A 220 -15.51 23.35 6.28
CA ILE A 220 -14.76 22.10 6.45
C ILE A 220 -15.24 21.04 5.45
N GLU A 221 -14.31 20.22 4.95
CA GLU A 221 -14.59 19.10 4.05
C GLU A 221 -14.07 17.79 4.66
N THR A 222 -14.73 16.67 4.36
CA THR A 222 -14.16 15.34 4.58
C THR A 222 -14.37 14.45 3.37
N GLN A 223 -13.43 13.52 3.19
CA GLN A 223 -13.47 12.49 2.18
C GLN A 223 -13.23 11.13 2.83
N PHE A 224 -14.14 10.20 2.56
CA PHE A 224 -14.06 8.84 3.08
C PHE A 224 -14.61 7.85 2.05
N VAL A 225 -14.19 6.60 2.19
CA VAL A 225 -14.67 5.52 1.32
C VAL A 225 -15.62 4.65 2.12
N VAL A 226 -16.71 4.23 1.49
CA VAL A 226 -17.71 3.34 2.06
C VAL A 226 -17.84 2.10 1.18
N ILE A 227 -17.90 0.92 1.81
CA ILE A 227 -18.20 -0.36 1.14
C ILE A 227 -19.58 -0.81 1.61
N THR A 228 -20.62 -0.52 0.83
CA THR A 228 -22.03 -0.71 1.22
C THR A 228 -22.84 -1.39 0.12
N LYS A 229 -23.96 -2.00 0.52
CA LYS A 229 -25.03 -2.42 -0.40
C LYS A 229 -26.01 -1.27 -0.61
N ILE A 230 -26.82 -1.39 -1.67
CA ILE A 230 -27.85 -0.41 -2.01
C ILE A 230 -29.18 -0.89 -1.43
N LYS A 231 -29.79 -0.03 -0.64
CA LYS A 231 -31.04 -0.30 0.06
C LYS A 231 -32.22 -0.21 -0.90
N SER A 232 -32.33 0.90 -1.64
CA SER A 232 -33.44 1.15 -2.56
C SER A 232 -33.03 2.03 -3.76
N VAL A 233 -33.73 1.87 -4.87
CA VAL A 233 -33.62 2.74 -6.06
C VAL A 233 -35.02 3.16 -6.49
N THR A 234 -35.34 4.45 -6.33
CA THR A 234 -36.66 5.02 -6.64
C THR A 234 -36.60 5.90 -7.87
N PHE A 235 -37.58 5.78 -8.76
CA PHE A 235 -37.70 6.65 -9.93
C PHE A 235 -38.23 8.02 -9.52
N LYS A 236 -37.63 9.10 -10.02
CA LYS A 236 -38.07 10.47 -9.76
C LYS A 236 -38.70 11.14 -10.98
N GLU A 237 -37.94 11.24 -12.06
CA GLU A 237 -38.33 12.04 -13.23
C GLU A 237 -37.78 11.45 -14.53
N GLU A 238 -38.48 11.74 -15.63
CA GLU A 238 -38.12 11.34 -16.99
C GLU A 238 -37.85 12.58 -17.83
N LYS A 239 -36.64 12.67 -18.40
CA LYS A 239 -36.24 13.76 -19.27
C LYS A 239 -36.47 13.37 -20.73
N LYS A 240 -37.37 14.07 -21.41
CA LYS A 240 -37.66 13.90 -22.83
C LYS A 240 -36.96 14.95 -23.69
N ASP A 241 -36.61 14.60 -24.92
CA ASP A 241 -36.17 15.56 -25.92
C ASP A 241 -37.35 16.36 -26.49
N LYS A 242 -37.05 17.33 -27.37
CA LYS A 242 -38.07 18.15 -28.04
C LYS A 242 -39.02 17.35 -28.96
N LYS A 243 -38.69 16.11 -29.30
CA LYS A 243 -39.49 15.18 -30.13
C LYS A 243 -40.24 14.13 -29.29
N GLY A 244 -40.18 14.21 -27.95
CA GLY A 244 -40.90 13.32 -27.03
C GLY A 244 -40.17 12.01 -26.69
N TYR A 245 -38.94 11.80 -27.16
CA TYR A 245 -38.16 10.60 -26.84
C TYR A 245 -37.48 10.72 -25.48
N VAL A 246 -37.49 9.62 -24.71
CA VAL A 246 -36.81 9.54 -23.40
C VAL A 246 -35.30 9.61 -23.60
N VAL A 247 -34.68 10.64 -23.06
CA VAL A 247 -33.22 10.87 -23.10
C VAL A 247 -32.55 10.25 -21.88
N SER A 248 -33.16 10.43 -20.70
CA SER A 248 -32.65 9.90 -19.43
C SER A 248 -33.71 9.92 -18.33
N ASN A 249 -33.70 8.91 -17.48
CA ASN A 249 -34.48 8.84 -16.24
C ASN A 249 -33.59 9.16 -15.05
N THR A 250 -34.09 9.96 -14.10
CA THR A 250 -33.40 10.26 -12.84
C THR A 250 -33.91 9.30 -11.77
N TYR A 251 -32.98 8.60 -11.13
CA TYR A 251 -33.24 7.68 -10.03
C TYR A 251 -32.60 8.21 -8.75
N ALA A 252 -33.33 8.16 -7.63
CA ALA A 252 -32.78 8.39 -6.30
C ALA A 252 -32.30 7.05 -5.71
N ILE A 253 -31.05 7.03 -5.24
CA ILE A 253 -30.38 5.84 -4.73
C ILE A 253 -30.12 6.04 -3.23
N GLU A 254 -30.59 5.08 -2.43
CA GLU A 254 -30.36 5.02 -0.98
C GLU A 254 -29.42 3.85 -0.67
N ALA A 255 -28.32 4.12 0.03
CA ALA A 255 -27.40 3.08 0.49
C ALA A 255 -27.79 2.57 1.90
N GLU A 256 -27.31 1.38 2.27
CA GLU A 256 -27.51 0.84 3.64
C GLU A 256 -26.66 1.59 4.68
N ASP A 257 -25.49 2.10 4.31
CA ASP A 257 -24.61 2.86 5.22
C ASP A 257 -25.22 4.24 5.55
N GLN A 258 -25.44 4.47 6.84
CA GLN A 258 -26.07 5.68 7.39
C GLN A 258 -25.26 6.96 7.15
N ARG A 259 -23.96 6.84 6.85
CA ARG A 259 -23.09 7.99 6.53
C ARG A 259 -23.37 8.54 5.14
N MET A 260 -24.06 7.80 4.27
CA MET A 260 -24.41 8.25 2.92
C MET A 260 -25.82 8.84 2.88
N LYS A 261 -25.92 10.08 2.42
CA LYS A 261 -27.20 10.69 2.02
C LYS A 261 -27.65 10.11 0.68
N THR A 262 -28.97 10.05 0.46
CA THR A 262 -29.58 9.72 -0.83
C THR A 262 -29.04 10.65 -1.92
N TRP A 263 -28.69 10.09 -3.07
CA TRP A 263 -28.21 10.88 -4.22
C TRP A 263 -28.97 10.51 -5.50
N GLU A 264 -28.83 11.35 -6.51
CA GLU A 264 -29.52 11.18 -7.79
C GLU A 264 -28.56 10.74 -8.90
N GLU A 265 -29.03 9.80 -9.73
CA GLU A 265 -28.29 9.25 -10.86
C GLU A 265 -29.19 9.23 -12.11
N SER A 266 -28.74 9.88 -13.18
CA SER A 266 -29.44 9.89 -14.46
C SER A 266 -28.97 8.72 -15.34
N ARG A 267 -29.89 7.83 -15.72
CA ARG A 267 -29.64 6.67 -16.59
C ARG A 267 -30.80 6.45 -17.55
N LYS A 268 -30.55 5.83 -18.71
CA LYS A 268 -31.61 5.50 -19.67
C LYS A 268 -32.59 4.45 -19.14
N GLU A 269 -32.07 3.49 -18.37
CA GLU A 269 -32.83 2.37 -17.80
C GLU A 269 -32.48 2.20 -16.32
N LYS A 270 -33.40 1.56 -15.58
CA LYS A 270 -33.17 1.18 -14.19
C LYS A 270 -31.95 0.27 -14.12
N PRO A 271 -31.01 0.49 -13.18
CA PRO A 271 -29.85 -0.38 -13.06
C PRO A 271 -30.27 -1.82 -12.74
N LYS A 272 -29.85 -2.79 -13.55
CA LYS A 272 -30.14 -4.23 -13.34
C LYS A 272 -29.65 -4.79 -12.01
N TRP A 273 -28.66 -4.15 -11.38
CA TRP A 273 -28.18 -4.54 -10.05
C TRP A 273 -29.07 -4.03 -8.90
N ALA A 274 -30.08 -3.20 -9.21
CA ALA A 274 -31.07 -2.68 -8.27
C ALA A 274 -32.33 -3.55 -8.21
N ASP A 275 -32.34 -4.68 -8.91
CA ASP A 275 -33.41 -5.66 -8.85
C ASP A 275 -33.06 -6.70 -7.78
N ASP A 276 -33.99 -6.91 -6.85
CA ASP A 276 -33.82 -7.85 -5.73
C ASP A 276 -34.02 -9.31 -6.18
N LYS A 277 -34.40 -9.54 -7.44
CA LYS A 277 -34.71 -10.86 -8.01
C LYS A 277 -34.16 -11.03 -9.42
N ASP A 278 -33.76 -12.25 -9.75
CA ASP A 278 -33.33 -12.61 -11.11
C ASP A 278 -34.53 -12.81 -12.04
N ASP A 279 -34.25 -13.01 -13.34
CA ASP A 279 -35.26 -13.30 -14.37
C ASP A 279 -36.11 -14.54 -14.03
N ASN A 280 -35.67 -15.37 -13.08
CA ASN A 280 -36.35 -16.58 -12.58
C ASN A 280 -36.97 -16.39 -11.17
N ASN A 281 -37.12 -15.15 -10.70
CA ASN A 281 -37.74 -14.79 -9.41
C ASN A 281 -37.00 -15.32 -8.15
N LYS A 282 -35.72 -15.69 -8.27
CA LYS A 282 -34.84 -16.02 -7.14
C LYS A 282 -34.22 -14.74 -6.57
N GLU A 283 -34.16 -14.64 -5.25
CA GLU A 283 -33.48 -13.53 -4.57
C GLU A 283 -32.02 -13.43 -5.01
N ILE A 284 -31.63 -12.27 -5.53
CA ILE A 284 -30.23 -11.98 -5.85
C ILE A 284 -29.57 -11.40 -4.61
N GLU A 285 -28.43 -11.97 -4.23
CA GLU A 285 -27.60 -11.38 -3.19
C GLU A 285 -27.10 -9.99 -3.65
N LYS A 286 -27.58 -8.95 -2.95
CA LYS A 286 -27.27 -7.54 -3.23
C LYS A 286 -25.77 -7.33 -3.33
N LYS A 287 -25.34 -6.81 -4.47
CA LYS A 287 -23.94 -6.53 -4.78
C LYS A 287 -23.42 -5.39 -3.89
N GLU A 288 -22.22 -5.56 -3.35
CA GLU A 288 -21.53 -4.48 -2.65
C GLU A 288 -20.87 -3.51 -3.63
N PHE A 289 -20.95 -2.23 -3.30
CA PHE A 289 -20.33 -1.15 -4.05
C PHE A 289 -19.34 -0.41 -3.15
N THR A 290 -18.27 0.08 -3.76
CA THR A 290 -17.30 0.94 -3.09
C THR A 290 -17.46 2.36 -3.62
N PHE A 291 -17.79 3.29 -2.74
CA PHE A 291 -18.00 4.69 -3.08
C PHE A 291 -17.00 5.58 -2.35
N LEU A 292 -16.45 6.56 -3.06
CA LEU A 292 -15.81 7.74 -2.49
C LEU A 292 -16.90 8.77 -2.21
N VAL A 293 -17.01 9.19 -0.96
CA VAL A 293 -18.01 10.12 -0.46
C VAL A 293 -17.30 11.37 0.03
N THR A 294 -17.79 12.52 -0.41
CA THR A 294 -17.32 13.83 0.04
C THR A 294 -18.45 14.57 0.72
N HIS A 295 -18.23 14.97 1.97
CA HIS A 295 -19.12 15.85 2.72
C HIS A 295 -18.49 17.21 2.89
N LYS A 296 -19.28 18.27 2.71
CA LYS A 296 -18.89 19.66 2.90
C LYS A 296 -19.84 20.34 3.86
N VAL A 297 -19.29 21.12 4.77
CA VAL A 297 -20.06 22.02 5.63
C VAL A 297 -19.61 23.44 5.30
N ASP A 298 -20.56 24.23 4.80
CA ASP A 298 -20.33 25.64 4.51
C ASP A 298 -20.21 26.44 5.83
N LYS A 299 -19.76 27.70 5.74
CA LYS A 299 -19.67 28.64 6.88
C LYS A 299 -20.97 28.81 7.69
N ASP A 300 -22.12 28.51 7.09
CA ASP A 300 -23.46 28.61 7.69
C ASP A 300 -23.92 27.28 8.32
N GLY A 301 -23.08 26.24 8.32
CA GLY A 301 -23.38 24.93 8.92
C GLY A 301 -24.18 23.99 8.03
N LYS A 302 -24.39 24.35 6.77
CA LYS A 302 -25.15 23.52 5.84
C LYS A 302 -24.31 22.34 5.35
N LEU A 303 -24.67 21.13 5.80
CA LEU A 303 -24.03 19.89 5.36
C LEU A 303 -24.53 19.45 3.98
N THR A 304 -23.67 19.53 2.97
CA THR A 304 -23.90 19.03 1.62
C THR A 304 -23.07 17.77 1.35
N GLN A 305 -23.64 16.82 0.59
CA GLN A 305 -22.92 15.65 0.09
C GLN A 305 -22.75 15.80 -1.42
N LEU A 306 -21.51 15.70 -1.90
CA LEU A 306 -21.26 15.61 -3.33
C LEU A 306 -21.70 14.24 -3.85
N LYS A 307 -22.03 14.17 -5.13
CA LYS A 307 -22.39 12.91 -5.78
C LYS A 307 -21.31 11.85 -5.52
N PRO A 308 -21.65 10.68 -4.95
CA PRO A 308 -20.69 9.62 -4.71
C PRO A 308 -19.99 9.19 -6.00
N GLN A 309 -18.67 9.00 -5.93
CA GLN A 309 -17.84 8.60 -7.06
C GLN A 309 -17.26 7.20 -6.83
N LEU A 310 -16.78 6.56 -7.90
CA LEU A 310 -15.96 5.36 -7.74
C LEU A 310 -14.54 5.79 -7.35
N PRO A 311 -13.92 5.17 -6.33
CA PRO A 311 -12.55 5.50 -5.94
C PRO A 311 -11.57 5.27 -7.09
N THR A 312 -10.58 6.15 -7.17
CA THR A 312 -9.47 6.04 -8.11
C THR A 312 -8.27 5.33 -7.48
N ASN A 313 -7.21 5.12 -8.25
CA ASN A 313 -5.96 4.53 -7.71
C ASN A 313 -5.31 5.41 -6.63
N ASP A 314 -5.57 6.72 -6.62
CA ASP A 314 -4.99 7.65 -5.64
C ASP A 314 -5.70 7.57 -4.28
N ASP A 315 -6.93 7.05 -4.25
CA ASP A 315 -7.77 6.93 -3.05
C ASP A 315 -7.50 5.66 -2.23
N TRP A 316 -6.47 4.89 -2.60
CA TRP A 316 -6.16 3.59 -2.02
C TRP A 316 -6.03 3.62 -0.47
N ALA A 317 -5.58 4.73 0.10
CA ALA A 317 -5.45 4.89 1.56
C ALA A 317 -6.82 5.00 2.26
N LEU A 318 -7.79 5.68 1.62
CA LEU A 318 -9.17 5.73 2.09
C LEU A 318 -9.83 4.36 1.92
N CYS A 319 -9.62 3.68 0.79
CA CYS A 319 -10.08 2.30 0.60
C CYS A 319 -9.52 1.33 1.66
N THR A 320 -8.24 1.49 2.04
CA THR A 320 -7.62 0.70 3.13
C THR A 320 -8.33 0.95 4.47
N THR A 321 -8.78 2.19 4.70
CA THR A 321 -9.51 2.58 5.91
C THR A 321 -10.89 1.92 5.95
N ALA A 322 -11.65 2.08 4.87
CA ALA A 322 -12.99 1.50 4.73
C ALA A 322 -12.98 -0.02 4.89
N LEU A 323 -12.00 -0.70 4.26
CA LEU A 323 -11.83 -2.13 4.39
C LEU A 323 -11.50 -2.53 5.83
N SER A 324 -10.67 -1.74 6.52
CA SER A 324 -10.33 -1.96 7.91
C SER A 324 -11.55 -1.77 8.82
N GLU A 325 -12.38 -0.76 8.61
CA GLU A 325 -13.63 -0.55 9.36
C GLU A 325 -14.57 -1.75 9.18
N LYS A 326 -14.77 -2.18 7.93
CA LYS A 326 -15.59 -3.36 7.62
C LYS A 326 -15.10 -4.64 8.30
N MET A 327 -13.79 -4.88 8.30
CA MET A 327 -13.21 -6.01 9.04
C MET A 327 -13.43 -5.88 10.56
N GLN A 328 -13.48 -4.64 11.09
CA GLN A 328 -13.76 -4.41 12.50
C GLN A 328 -15.21 -4.74 12.87
N GLU A 329 -16.16 -4.31 12.04
CA GLU A 329 -17.60 -4.55 12.23
C GLU A 329 -17.91 -6.06 12.31
N GLY A 330 -17.24 -6.86 11.47
CA GLY A 330 -17.37 -8.32 11.51
C GLY A 330 -16.50 -9.01 12.58
N ASN A 331 -15.67 -8.27 13.33
CA ASN A 331 -14.62 -8.81 14.19
C ASN A 331 -13.72 -9.86 13.49
N GLN A 332 -13.36 -9.60 12.24
CA GLN A 332 -12.63 -10.54 11.39
C GLN A 332 -11.16 -10.14 11.22
N HIS A 333 -10.30 -11.14 11.25
CA HIS A 333 -8.92 -10.99 10.79
C HIS A 333 -8.85 -10.98 9.25
N PRO A 334 -7.81 -10.40 8.63
CA PRO A 334 -7.73 -10.30 7.17
C PRO A 334 -7.82 -11.65 6.45
N GLY A 335 -7.26 -12.74 7.01
CA GLY A 335 -7.33 -14.07 6.39
C GLY A 335 -8.75 -14.62 6.31
N GLU A 336 -9.47 -14.52 7.43
CA GLU A 336 -10.87 -14.90 7.52
C GLU A 336 -11.76 -14.06 6.61
N TYR A 337 -11.65 -12.72 6.67
CA TYR A 337 -12.42 -11.82 5.82
C TYR A 337 -12.23 -12.16 4.33
N PHE A 338 -10.98 -12.24 3.87
CA PHE A 338 -10.72 -12.53 2.46
C PHE A 338 -11.15 -13.93 2.05
N TYR A 339 -11.06 -14.93 2.93
CA TYR A 339 -11.57 -16.26 2.62
C TYR A 339 -13.09 -16.27 2.45
N ASN A 340 -13.82 -15.60 3.35
CA ASN A 340 -15.27 -15.48 3.26
C ASN A 340 -15.68 -14.76 1.96
N GLN A 341 -15.00 -13.67 1.60
CA GLN A 341 -15.22 -12.97 0.32
C GLN A 341 -14.92 -13.83 -0.91
N ILE A 342 -13.85 -14.64 -0.87
CA ILE A 342 -13.54 -15.60 -1.95
C ILE A 342 -14.66 -16.63 -2.08
N LYS A 343 -15.14 -17.18 -0.96
CA LYS A 343 -16.20 -18.19 -0.91
C LYS A 343 -17.52 -17.65 -1.44
N GLU A 344 -17.92 -16.45 -1.03
CA GLU A 344 -19.11 -15.74 -1.52
C GLU A 344 -19.01 -15.47 -3.03
N ALA A 345 -17.88 -14.93 -3.48
CA ALA A 345 -17.67 -14.65 -4.90
C ALA A 345 -17.73 -15.92 -5.76
N TYR A 346 -17.12 -17.02 -5.29
CA TYR A 346 -17.18 -18.31 -5.98
C TYR A 346 -18.62 -18.82 -6.13
N LYS A 347 -19.40 -18.80 -5.04
CA LYS A 347 -20.83 -19.20 -5.07
C LYS A 347 -21.65 -18.35 -6.03
N ALA A 348 -21.33 -17.06 -6.15
CA ALA A 348 -22.01 -16.13 -7.05
C ALA A 348 -21.47 -16.14 -8.50
N ASN A 349 -20.55 -17.05 -8.85
CA ASN A 349 -19.84 -17.07 -10.15
C ASN A 349 -19.13 -15.75 -10.48
N ARG A 350 -18.60 -15.06 -9.46
CA ARG A 350 -17.85 -13.80 -9.55
C ARG A 350 -16.36 -14.05 -9.28
N ASN A 351 -15.50 -13.20 -9.84
CA ASN A 351 -14.06 -13.25 -9.56
C ASN A 351 -13.69 -12.27 -8.44
N PHE A 352 -13.04 -12.75 -7.39
CA PHE A 352 -12.53 -11.92 -6.29
C PHE A 352 -11.00 -11.92 -6.24
N LYS A 353 -10.40 -10.73 -6.40
CA LYS A 353 -8.96 -10.55 -6.42
C LYS A 353 -8.46 -9.98 -5.10
N ALA A 354 -8.33 -10.85 -4.10
CA ALA A 354 -7.84 -10.47 -2.76
C ALA A 354 -6.50 -9.71 -2.75
N ARG A 355 -5.66 -9.85 -3.80
CA ARG A 355 -4.38 -9.13 -3.94
C ARG A 355 -4.53 -7.62 -4.19
N GLN A 356 -5.68 -7.17 -4.68
CA GLN A 356 -5.91 -5.77 -5.05
C GLN A 356 -6.30 -4.90 -3.84
N TYR A 357 -6.63 -5.52 -2.71
CA TYR A 357 -7.10 -4.82 -1.53
C TYR A 357 -5.93 -4.53 -0.58
N PRO A 358 -5.53 -3.26 -0.41
CA PRO A 358 -4.54 -2.89 0.59
C PRO A 358 -5.10 -3.09 2.00
N VAL A 359 -4.28 -3.63 2.90
CA VAL A 359 -4.63 -3.86 4.31
C VAL A 359 -3.58 -3.21 5.19
N TYR A 360 -3.99 -2.66 6.33
CA TYR A 360 -3.04 -2.10 7.29
C TYR A 360 -2.12 -3.15 7.88
N ARG A 361 -0.86 -2.77 8.06
CA ARG A 361 0.18 -3.58 8.68
C ARG A 361 -0.24 -4.12 10.04
N TRP A 362 -0.84 -3.27 10.86
CA TRP A 362 -1.26 -3.66 12.21
C TRP A 362 -2.34 -4.75 12.18
N ARG A 363 -3.24 -4.79 11.18
CA ARG A 363 -4.22 -5.89 11.06
C ARG A 363 -3.56 -7.23 10.76
N TYR A 364 -2.57 -7.25 9.88
CA TYR A 364 -1.79 -8.47 9.63
C TYR A 364 -0.92 -8.86 10.82
N LYS A 365 -0.42 -7.88 11.59
CA LYS A 365 0.30 -8.14 12.83
C LYS A 365 -0.63 -8.80 13.85
N ASN A 366 -1.78 -8.21 14.14
CA ASN A 366 -2.77 -8.76 15.06
C ASN A 366 -3.26 -10.15 14.65
N GLU A 367 -3.42 -10.41 13.34
CA GLU A 367 -3.72 -11.75 12.84
C GLU A 367 -2.59 -12.74 13.08
N LEU A 368 -1.33 -12.34 12.85
CA LEU A 368 -0.18 -13.20 13.13
C LEU A 368 -0.12 -13.53 14.62
N ASP A 369 -0.30 -12.53 15.47
CA ASP A 369 -0.24 -12.68 16.92
C ASP A 369 -1.36 -13.64 17.39
N ALA A 370 -2.61 -13.43 16.93
CA ALA A 370 -3.74 -14.31 17.24
C ALA A 370 -3.55 -15.76 16.74
N ILE A 371 -3.04 -15.94 15.51
CA ILE A 371 -2.70 -17.27 14.99
C ILE A 371 -1.62 -17.91 15.86
N TRP A 372 -0.56 -17.16 16.17
CA TRP A 372 0.58 -17.69 16.91
C TRP A 372 0.21 -18.11 18.32
N GLU A 373 -0.51 -17.27 19.05
CA GLU A 373 -1.03 -17.55 20.39
C GLU A 373 -1.88 -18.82 20.36
N LYS A 374 -2.84 -18.89 19.43
CA LYS A 374 -3.70 -20.07 19.32
C LYS A 374 -2.92 -21.35 18.99
N GLN A 375 -1.94 -21.26 18.09
CA GLN A 375 -1.13 -22.42 17.75
C GLN A 375 -0.18 -22.83 18.89
N CYS A 376 0.28 -21.90 19.74
CA CYS A 376 1.05 -22.26 20.94
C CYS A 376 0.19 -23.00 21.97
N GLU A 377 -1.09 -22.62 22.13
CA GLU A 377 -2.04 -23.35 22.97
C GLU A 377 -2.27 -24.79 22.46
N LEU A 378 -2.46 -24.94 21.15
CA LEU A 378 -2.79 -26.23 20.53
C LEU A 378 -1.58 -27.12 20.24
N ASN A 379 -0.37 -26.54 20.17
CA ASN A 379 0.87 -27.24 19.85
C ASN A 379 1.96 -27.00 20.90
N LYS A 380 2.12 -27.99 21.79
CA LYS A 380 3.15 -28.00 22.84
C LYS A 380 4.59 -27.86 22.29
N GLU A 381 4.84 -28.37 21.09
CA GLU A 381 6.16 -28.27 20.46
C GLU A 381 6.48 -26.82 20.05
N LEU A 382 5.53 -26.14 19.40
CA LEU A 382 5.67 -24.74 19.04
C LEU A 382 5.89 -23.86 20.28
N ASN A 383 5.14 -24.12 21.35
CA ASN A 383 5.28 -23.37 22.60
C ASN A 383 6.68 -23.54 23.23
N LYS A 384 7.27 -24.74 23.16
CA LYS A 384 8.65 -24.97 23.60
C LYS A 384 9.65 -24.15 22.78
N PHE A 385 9.50 -24.14 21.45
CA PHE A 385 10.37 -23.33 20.59
C PHE A 385 10.22 -21.83 20.85
N ASN A 386 9.01 -21.36 21.21
CA ASN A 386 8.75 -19.94 21.45
C ASN A 386 9.57 -19.37 22.61
N ALA A 387 9.76 -20.15 23.69
CA ALA A 387 10.44 -19.72 24.91
C ALA A 387 11.89 -20.26 25.06
N ALA A 388 12.39 -21.04 24.11
CA ALA A 388 13.69 -21.71 24.25
C ALA A 388 14.87 -20.74 24.04
N ASN A 389 15.51 -20.32 25.14
CA ASN A 389 16.70 -19.44 25.12
C ASN A 389 17.85 -19.95 24.23
N ALA A 390 18.08 -21.27 24.18
CA ALA A 390 19.09 -21.86 23.30
C ALA A 390 18.77 -21.61 21.82
N THR A 391 17.50 -21.74 21.44
CA THR A 391 17.00 -21.44 20.10
C THR A 391 17.19 -19.97 19.76
N LEU A 392 16.80 -19.07 20.67
CA LEU A 392 16.92 -17.62 20.47
C LEU A 392 18.38 -17.17 20.29
N THR A 393 19.30 -17.76 21.07
CA THR A 393 20.75 -17.51 20.95
C THR A 393 21.28 -17.95 19.58
N LYS A 394 20.93 -19.17 19.14
CA LYS A 394 21.29 -19.67 17.79
C LYS A 394 20.75 -18.76 16.69
N LEU A 395 19.52 -18.24 16.83
CA LEU A 395 18.94 -17.31 15.85
C LEU A 395 19.67 -15.97 15.82
N ALA A 396 20.14 -15.46 16.97
CA ALA A 396 20.95 -14.25 17.04
C ALA A 396 22.28 -14.42 16.28
N GLU A 397 22.94 -15.56 16.43
CA GLU A 397 24.18 -15.91 15.71
C GLU A 397 23.95 -15.99 14.19
N VAL A 398 22.84 -16.60 13.76
CA VAL A 398 22.51 -16.74 12.33
C VAL A 398 22.16 -15.40 11.66
N LEU A 399 21.43 -14.52 12.36
CA LEU A 399 20.95 -13.26 11.80
C LEU A 399 21.94 -12.11 11.98
N TYR A 400 22.68 -12.11 13.08
CA TYR A 400 23.57 -11.03 13.50
C TYR A 400 24.91 -11.60 14.06
N PRO A 401 25.69 -12.32 13.24
CA PRO A 401 26.88 -13.06 13.70
C PRO A 401 27.90 -12.17 14.41
N THR A 402 28.15 -10.96 13.89
CA THR A 402 29.07 -10.00 14.53
C THR A 402 28.56 -9.53 15.89
N GLN A 403 27.25 -9.34 16.05
CA GLN A 403 26.68 -8.86 17.30
C GLN A 403 26.65 -9.96 18.35
N ALA A 404 26.36 -11.20 17.94
CA ALA A 404 26.41 -12.36 18.83
C ALA A 404 27.84 -12.64 19.29
N LYS A 405 28.83 -12.67 18.38
CA LYS A 405 30.23 -12.93 18.71
C LYS A 405 30.82 -11.93 19.71
N ASN A 406 30.39 -10.67 19.62
CA ASN A 406 30.93 -9.58 20.44
C ASN A 406 30.01 -9.20 21.64
N ASN A 407 29.06 -10.06 22.02
CA ASN A 407 28.11 -9.80 23.12
C ASN A 407 27.42 -8.42 23.06
N MET A 408 27.04 -7.98 21.85
CA MET A 408 26.40 -6.68 21.62
C MET A 408 24.91 -6.71 22.01
N PRO A 409 24.25 -5.53 22.12
CA PRO A 409 22.88 -5.42 22.63
C PRO A 409 21.86 -6.34 21.95
N LYS A 410 22.03 -6.66 20.66
CA LYS A 410 21.09 -7.51 19.91
C LYS A 410 21.02 -8.94 20.43
N LEU A 411 22.10 -9.47 21.00
CA LEU A 411 22.05 -10.78 21.65
C LEU A 411 21.14 -10.75 22.88
N SER A 412 21.30 -9.72 23.71
CA SER A 412 20.45 -9.54 24.90
C SER A 412 18.99 -9.25 24.55
N GLU A 413 18.73 -8.57 23.42
CA GLU A 413 17.37 -8.34 22.92
C GLU A 413 16.71 -9.67 22.52
N PHE A 414 17.43 -10.56 21.83
CA PHE A 414 16.92 -11.87 21.45
C PHE A 414 16.60 -12.76 22.66
N GLN A 415 17.39 -12.69 23.73
CA GLN A 415 17.16 -13.48 24.95
C GLN A 415 16.02 -12.95 25.83
N LYS A 416 15.64 -11.67 25.68
CA LYS A 416 14.54 -11.05 26.44
C LYS A 416 13.17 -11.25 25.80
N HIS A 417 13.14 -11.64 24.54
CA HIS A 417 11.93 -11.75 23.74
C HIS A 417 11.70 -13.19 23.26
N ASP A 418 10.49 -13.47 22.78
CA ASP A 418 10.12 -14.78 22.28
C ASP A 418 10.34 -14.91 20.76
N LEU A 419 10.13 -16.12 20.24
CA LEU A 419 10.30 -16.39 18.82
C LEU A 419 9.33 -15.56 17.96
N LEU A 420 8.10 -15.33 18.44
CA LEU A 420 7.13 -14.47 17.76
C LEU A 420 7.67 -13.06 17.57
N HIS A 421 8.27 -12.45 18.60
CA HIS A 421 8.83 -11.10 18.49
C HIS A 421 9.92 -11.03 17.40
N ILE A 422 10.81 -12.02 17.34
CA ILE A 422 11.86 -12.09 16.31
C ILE A 422 11.25 -12.15 14.90
N ILE A 423 10.25 -13.02 14.70
CA ILE A 423 9.59 -13.20 13.40
C ILE A 423 8.76 -11.96 13.03
N SER A 424 7.94 -11.47 13.96
CA SER A 424 6.96 -10.41 13.77
C SER A 424 7.63 -9.05 13.70
N ASP A 425 8.29 -8.60 14.77
CA ASP A 425 8.79 -7.23 14.91
C ASP A 425 10.17 -7.02 14.29
N ASP A 426 11.03 -8.04 14.34
CA ASP A 426 12.43 -7.92 13.92
C ASP A 426 12.65 -8.28 12.44
N ILE A 427 11.75 -9.09 11.87
CA ILE A 427 11.82 -9.54 10.47
C ILE A 427 10.67 -8.97 9.63
N ILE A 428 9.42 -9.35 9.89
CA ILE A 428 8.29 -9.06 8.98
C ILE A 428 7.92 -7.57 9.03
N TYR A 429 7.58 -7.08 10.22
CA TYR A 429 7.04 -5.76 10.46
C TYR A 429 8.08 -4.71 10.84
N TYR A 430 9.35 -5.12 10.93
CA TYR A 430 10.49 -4.24 11.20
C TYR A 430 10.42 -2.96 10.38
N GLN A 431 10.54 -1.86 11.11
CA GLN A 431 10.55 -0.52 10.58
C GLN A 431 11.77 0.20 11.13
N ARG A 432 12.69 0.57 10.23
CA ARG A 432 13.78 1.46 10.60
C ARG A 432 13.21 2.78 11.07
N GLU A 433 13.67 3.26 12.21
CA GLU A 433 13.34 4.59 12.70
C GLU A 433 13.67 5.67 11.66
N LEU A 434 12.82 6.68 11.60
CA LEU A 434 13.08 7.84 10.76
C LEU A 434 14.28 8.57 11.35
N LYS A 435 15.32 8.81 10.54
CA LYS A 435 16.39 9.72 10.95
C LYS A 435 15.75 11.07 11.25
N SER A 436 15.92 11.56 12.48
CA SER A 436 15.50 12.90 12.86
C SER A 436 16.08 13.92 11.87
N GLN A 437 15.21 14.73 11.28
CA GLN A 437 15.61 15.83 10.39
C GLN A 437 16.14 17.05 11.17
N LYS A 438 16.18 17.00 12.51
CA LYS A 438 16.60 18.12 13.38
C LYS A 438 18.11 18.41 13.36
N ILE A 439 18.87 17.91 12.39
CA ILE A 439 20.26 18.34 12.22
C ILE A 439 20.24 19.49 11.21
N PRO A 440 20.49 20.75 11.63
CA PRO A 440 20.57 21.86 10.71
C PRO A 440 21.63 21.57 9.63
N LEU A 441 21.31 21.89 8.38
CA LEU A 441 22.12 21.59 7.18
C LEU A 441 23.58 22.04 7.29
N VAL A 442 23.88 22.99 8.18
CA VAL A 442 25.23 23.46 8.55
C VAL A 442 26.15 22.32 9.01
N ASN A 443 25.63 21.31 9.70
CA ASN A 443 26.45 20.20 10.23
C ASN A 443 26.68 19.04 9.23
N VAL A 444 26.07 19.09 8.03
CA VAL A 444 26.26 18.06 7.00
C VAL A 444 27.59 18.24 6.27
N ALA A 445 28.11 19.47 6.18
CA ALA A 445 29.41 19.77 5.59
C ALA A 445 30.57 19.26 6.47
N MET A 446 30.54 19.55 7.78
CA MET A 446 31.63 19.16 8.71
C MET A 446 31.79 17.64 8.89
N ARG A 447 30.73 16.85 8.64
CA ARG A 447 30.81 15.38 8.81
C ARG A 447 31.51 14.70 7.64
N ARG A 448 31.64 15.34 6.46
CA ARG A 448 32.42 14.79 5.35
C ARG A 448 33.93 14.93 5.57
N GLU A 449 34.39 16.00 6.22
CA GLU A 449 35.81 16.15 6.57
C GLU A 449 36.26 15.18 7.67
N LYS A 450 35.45 14.97 8.72
CA LYS A 450 35.82 14.02 9.78
C LYS A 450 35.83 12.54 9.35
N VAL A 451 35.02 12.17 8.35
CA VAL A 451 35.01 10.78 7.83
C VAL A 451 36.15 10.54 6.83
N LEU A 452 36.65 11.58 6.16
CA LEU A 452 37.86 11.47 5.32
C LEU A 452 39.14 11.42 6.16
N MET A 453 39.20 12.12 7.30
CA MET A 453 40.38 12.08 8.19
C MET A 453 40.51 10.77 8.98
N ALA A 454 39.41 10.07 9.28
CA ALA A 454 39.47 8.77 9.96
C ALA A 454 39.92 7.61 9.06
N ASN A 455 39.82 7.74 7.74
CA ASN A 455 40.24 6.69 6.79
C ASN A 455 41.67 6.88 6.26
N ILE A 456 42.44 7.81 6.84
CA ILE A 456 43.86 8.05 6.51
C ILE A 456 44.78 7.63 7.68
N MET A 457 44.22 7.14 8.80
CA MET A 457 45.00 6.72 9.97
C MET A 457 44.68 5.31 10.51
N ASP A 458 44.07 4.42 9.72
CA ASP A 458 43.95 2.99 10.04
C ASP A 458 44.44 2.11 8.89
#